data_AF-A0A7I5E9F7-F1
#
_entry.id   AF-A0A7I5E9F7-F1
#
_cell.length_a   1.000
_cell.length_b   1.000
_cell.length_c   1.000
_cell.angle_alpha   90.00
_cell.angle_beta   90.00
_cell.angle_gamma   90.00
#
_symmetry.space_group_name_H-M   'P 1'
#
loop_
_entity.id
_entity.type
_entity.pdbx_description
1 polymer ?
#
loop_
_entity_poly.entity_id
_entity_poly.type
_entity_poly.pdbx_seq_one_letter_code
_entity_poly.pdbx_strand_id
1 'polypeptide(L)'
;MLLAFGVLLLTSSVLSENDKIDTIYKAIKDIIGFDRNELTELSKTSTAIALGKQDPIPKSDLQKRHREFVKAAKSLPPDARRFMFTLMLSGLIPEWREPSLFRSWNGLESKFRGKISKDSCAKLLKKFPGIAKYKLCSA
;
A
#
# COMPACT_ATOMS: atom_id res chain seq x y z
N MET A 1 -18.62 3.37 37.48
CA MET A 1 -17.23 3.41 37.00
C MET A 1 -16.92 2.44 35.85
N LEU A 2 -17.75 1.44 35.51
CA LEU A 2 -17.46 0.50 34.41
C LEU A 2 -17.68 1.06 32.99
N LEU A 3 -18.50 2.10 32.82
CA LEU A 3 -18.79 2.70 31.51
C LEU A 3 -17.62 3.52 30.93
N ALA A 4 -16.79 4.12 31.79
CA ALA A 4 -15.64 4.91 31.34
C ALA A 4 -14.52 4.03 30.75
N PHE A 5 -14.32 2.82 31.27
CA PHE A 5 -13.31 1.88 30.76
C PHE A 5 -13.68 1.29 29.40
N GLY A 6 -14.98 1.05 29.14
CA GLY A 6 -15.45 0.58 27.83
C GLY A 6 -15.22 1.59 26.71
N VAL A 7 -15.48 2.88 26.96
CA VAL A 7 -15.24 3.96 25.99
C VAL A 7 -13.73 4.20 25.77
N LEU A 8 -12.90 4.09 26.82
CA LEU A 8 -11.44 4.19 26.71
C LEU A 8 -10.82 3.04 25.91
N LEU A 9 -11.33 1.81 26.04
CA LEU A 9 -10.85 0.64 25.27
C LEU A 9 -11.26 0.70 23.79
N LEU A 10 -12.45 1.23 23.50
CA LEU A 10 -12.92 1.42 22.12
C LEU A 10 -12.14 2.52 21.40
N THR A 11 -11.92 3.66 22.07
CA THR A 11 -11.13 4.77 21.49
C THR A 11 -9.67 4.36 21.26
N SER A 12 -9.04 3.65 22.18
CA SER A 12 -7.66 3.16 22.00
C SER A 12 -7.54 2.09 20.90
N SER A 13 -8.55 1.26 20.69
CA SER A 13 -8.59 0.30 19.57
C SER A 13 -8.71 0.99 18.21
N VAL A 14 -9.58 2.01 18.11
CA VAL A 14 -9.75 2.82 16.89
C VAL A 14 -8.50 3.65 16.59
N LEU A 15 -7.87 4.24 17.62
CA LEU A 15 -6.57 4.93 17.49
C LEU A 15 -5.48 3.97 17.02
N SER A 16 -5.38 2.77 17.60
CA SER A 16 -4.38 1.76 17.21
C SER A 16 -4.57 1.26 15.77
N GLU A 17 -5.80 1.19 15.27
CA GLU A 17 -6.08 0.77 13.90
C GLU A 17 -5.82 1.90 12.88
N ASN A 18 -6.15 3.15 13.23
CA ASN A 18 -5.83 4.32 12.43
C ASN A 18 -4.31 4.52 12.30
N ASP A 19 -3.56 4.38 13.39
CA ASP A 19 -2.09 4.47 13.39
C ASP A 19 -1.47 3.43 12.45
N LYS A 20 -2.03 2.22 12.41
CA LYS A 20 -1.58 1.15 11.51
C LYS A 20 -1.78 1.54 10.05
N ILE A 21 -2.95 2.06 9.70
CA ILE A 21 -3.28 2.46 8.32
C ILE A 21 -2.43 3.65 7.85
N ASP A 22 -2.16 4.61 8.73
CA ASP A 22 -1.33 5.76 8.37
C ASP A 22 0.13 5.35 8.08
N THR A 23 0.65 4.32 8.74
CA THR A 23 2.00 3.79 8.41
C THR A 23 2.08 3.24 6.99
N ILE A 24 1.03 2.58 6.48
CA ILE A 24 1.06 2.03 5.12
C ILE A 24 0.92 3.16 4.07
N TYR A 25 0.08 4.16 4.33
CA TYR A 25 0.01 5.33 3.44
C TYR A 25 1.31 6.12 3.38
N LYS A 26 2.00 6.27 4.52
CA LYS A 26 3.33 6.88 4.56
C LYS A 26 4.33 6.08 3.73
N ALA A 27 4.36 4.76 3.87
CA ALA A 27 5.22 3.89 3.08
C ALA A 27 4.93 3.97 1.58
N ILE A 28 3.66 3.97 1.19
CA ILE A 28 3.26 4.12 -0.20
C ILE A 28 3.75 5.46 -0.77
N LYS A 29 3.53 6.57 -0.04
CA LYS A 29 3.99 7.88 -0.47
C LYS A 29 5.52 7.93 -0.61
N ASP A 30 6.26 7.38 0.35
CA ASP A 30 7.72 7.36 0.30
C ASP A 30 8.29 6.48 -0.81
N ILE A 31 7.65 5.35 -1.11
CA ILE A 31 8.18 4.34 -2.04
C ILE A 31 7.76 4.62 -3.47
N ILE A 32 6.50 4.98 -3.69
CA ILE A 32 5.91 5.13 -5.03
C ILE A 32 5.26 6.50 -5.28
N GLY A 33 5.25 7.41 -4.31
CA GLY A 33 4.87 8.81 -4.53
C GLY A 33 3.37 9.09 -4.60
N PHE A 34 2.51 8.12 -4.27
CA PHE A 34 1.06 8.31 -4.20
C PHE A 34 0.65 8.70 -2.78
N ASP A 35 -0.15 9.75 -2.64
CA ASP A 35 -0.77 10.09 -1.35
C ASP A 35 -2.13 9.42 -1.15
N ARG A 36 -2.69 9.55 0.06
CA ARG A 36 -3.96 8.93 0.43
C ARG A 36 -5.15 9.40 -0.44
N ASN A 37 -5.17 10.66 -0.84
CA ASN A 37 -6.26 11.21 -1.67
C ASN A 37 -6.17 10.65 -3.08
N GLU A 38 -4.97 10.58 -3.64
CA GLU A 38 -4.69 10.00 -4.95
C GLU A 38 -5.04 8.51 -5.00
N LEU A 39 -4.70 7.75 -3.97
CA LEU A 39 -5.10 6.33 -3.85
C LEU A 39 -6.61 6.16 -3.73
N THR A 40 -7.28 7.07 -3.01
CA THR A 40 -8.74 7.08 -2.89
C THR A 40 -9.41 7.34 -4.25
N GLU A 41 -8.86 8.27 -5.04
CA GLU A 41 -9.36 8.58 -6.39
C GLU A 41 -9.18 7.37 -7.35
N LEU A 42 -8.00 6.75 -7.33
CA LEU A 42 -7.73 5.52 -8.09
C LEU A 42 -8.64 4.35 -7.67
N SER A 43 -8.92 4.23 -6.37
CA SER A 43 -9.83 3.21 -5.82
C SER A 43 -11.26 3.41 -6.30
N LYS A 44 -11.80 4.63 -6.19
CA LYS A 44 -13.14 4.98 -6.69
C LYS A 44 -13.32 4.67 -8.16
N THR A 45 -12.31 4.98 -8.98
CA THR A 45 -12.26 4.65 -10.40
C THR A 45 -12.34 3.13 -10.60
N SER A 46 -11.48 2.38 -9.91
CA SER A 46 -11.43 0.91 -10.03
C SER A 46 -12.75 0.25 -9.60
N THR A 47 -13.39 0.76 -8.54
CA THR A 47 -14.70 0.30 -8.08
C THR A 47 -15.82 0.69 -9.06
N ALA A 48 -15.79 1.90 -9.62
CA ALA A 48 -16.77 2.33 -10.63
C ALA A 48 -16.73 1.43 -11.88
N ILE A 49 -15.52 1.14 -12.38
CA ILE A 49 -15.29 0.20 -13.49
C ILE A 49 -15.82 -1.20 -13.12
N ALA A 50 -15.49 -1.72 -11.94
CA ALA A 50 -15.93 -3.04 -11.50
C ALA A 50 -17.46 -3.14 -11.36
N LEU A 51 -18.14 -2.03 -11.04
CA LEU A 51 -19.60 -1.95 -10.91
C LEU A 51 -20.31 -1.54 -12.21
N GLY A 52 -19.59 -1.39 -13.33
CA GLY A 52 -20.17 -0.96 -14.61
C GLY A 52 -20.75 0.46 -14.59
N LYS A 53 -20.30 1.31 -13.65
CA LYS A 53 -20.73 2.71 -13.55
C LYS A 53 -19.90 3.57 -14.50
N GLN A 54 -20.49 4.69 -14.93
CA GLN A 54 -19.79 5.67 -15.75
C GLN A 54 -18.55 6.17 -14.99
N ASP A 55 -17.40 6.09 -15.65
CA ASP A 55 -16.10 6.23 -15.02
C ASP A 55 -15.89 7.69 -14.55
N PRO A 56 -15.68 7.97 -13.25
CA PRO A 56 -15.10 9.24 -12.85
C PRO A 56 -13.65 9.22 -13.31
N ILE A 57 -13.39 9.72 -14.52
CA ILE A 57 -12.05 9.73 -15.13
C ILE A 57 -11.09 10.42 -14.14
N PRO A 58 -10.13 9.70 -13.52
CA PRO A 58 -9.15 10.35 -12.64
C PRO A 58 -8.35 11.37 -13.44
N LYS A 59 -7.82 12.39 -12.76
CA LYS A 59 -7.00 13.43 -13.41
C LYS A 59 -5.96 12.77 -14.34
N SER A 60 -5.78 13.33 -15.54
CA SER A 60 -4.90 12.77 -16.58
C SER A 60 -3.50 12.43 -16.06
N ASP A 61 -2.97 13.26 -15.17
CA ASP A 61 -1.63 13.09 -14.58
C ASP A 61 -1.58 11.93 -13.58
N LEU A 62 -2.66 11.73 -12.80
CA LEU A 62 -2.77 10.61 -11.87
C LEU A 62 -2.84 9.28 -12.63
N GLN A 63 -3.62 9.23 -13.72
CA GLN A 63 -3.63 8.06 -14.61
C GLN A 63 -2.27 7.78 -15.22
N LYS A 64 -1.58 8.82 -15.68
CA LYS A 64 -0.25 8.69 -16.29
C LYS A 64 0.73 8.10 -15.27
N ARG A 65 0.81 8.66 -14.06
CA ARG A 65 1.66 8.13 -12.98
C ARG A 65 1.30 6.70 -12.61
N HIS A 66 0.01 6.36 -12.54
CA HIS A 66 -0.43 4.98 -12.29
C HIS A 66 0.05 4.02 -13.39
N ARG A 67 -0.08 4.39 -14.67
CA ARG A 67 0.43 3.60 -15.80
C ARG A 67 1.95 3.44 -15.75
N GLU A 68 2.68 4.50 -15.42
CA GLU A 68 4.14 4.47 -15.24
C GLU A 68 4.56 3.54 -14.10
N PHE A 69 3.87 3.62 -12.96
CA PHE A 69 4.05 2.67 -11.85
C PHE A 69 3.82 1.23 -12.29
N VAL A 70 2.69 0.93 -12.95
CA VAL A 70 2.39 -0.44 -13.41
C VAL A 70 3.45 -0.95 -14.37
N LYS A 71 3.91 -0.11 -15.31
CA LYS A 71 5.00 -0.46 -16.24
C LYS A 71 6.31 -0.72 -15.49
N ALA A 72 6.64 0.11 -14.51
CA ALA A 72 7.83 -0.04 -13.68
C ALA A 72 7.79 -1.32 -12.83
N ALA A 73 6.66 -1.63 -12.21
CA ALA A 73 6.47 -2.83 -11.41
C ALA A 73 6.51 -4.10 -12.27
N LYS A 74 5.86 -4.12 -13.44
CA LYS A 74 5.87 -5.27 -14.36
C LYS A 74 7.26 -5.65 -14.87
N SER A 75 8.19 -4.70 -14.94
CA SER A 75 9.57 -5.01 -15.34
C SER A 75 10.43 -5.63 -14.23
N LEU A 76 9.91 -5.72 -12.99
CA LEU A 76 10.63 -6.36 -11.88
C LEU A 76 10.53 -7.89 -11.98
N PRO A 77 11.49 -8.62 -11.37
CA PRO A 77 11.36 -10.05 -11.13
C PRO A 77 10.08 -10.41 -10.35
N PRO A 78 9.57 -11.65 -10.43
CA PRO A 78 8.25 -12.02 -9.90
C PRO A 78 8.03 -11.74 -8.40
N ASP A 79 9.02 -12.00 -7.55
CA ASP A 79 8.99 -11.76 -6.10
C ASP A 79 8.92 -10.27 -5.75
N ALA A 80 9.79 -9.44 -6.34
CA ALA A 80 9.77 -7.99 -6.18
C ALA A 80 8.51 -7.36 -6.79
N ARG A 81 8.04 -7.86 -7.93
CA ARG A 81 6.79 -7.44 -8.58
C ARG A 81 5.59 -7.70 -7.66
N ARG A 82 5.54 -8.88 -7.04
CA ARG A 82 4.48 -9.25 -6.09
C ARG A 82 4.45 -8.30 -4.90
N PHE A 83 5.62 -7.94 -4.35
CA PHE A 83 5.71 -6.93 -3.30
C PHE A 83 5.11 -5.59 -3.75
N MET A 84 5.54 -5.03 -4.90
CA MET A 84 5.07 -3.71 -5.36
C MET A 84 3.56 -3.66 -5.61
N PHE A 85 2.98 -4.71 -6.20
CA PHE A 85 1.52 -4.75 -6.38
C PHE A 85 0.78 -4.91 -5.06
N THR A 86 1.33 -5.68 -4.11
CA THR A 86 0.72 -5.79 -2.77
C THR A 86 0.77 -4.46 -2.02
N LEU A 87 1.88 -3.72 -2.10
CA LEU A 87 2.02 -2.39 -1.53
C LEU A 87 0.95 -1.42 -2.08
N MET A 88 0.77 -1.38 -3.40
CA MET A 88 -0.25 -0.54 -4.02
C MET A 88 -1.67 -0.95 -3.60
N LEU A 89 -1.99 -2.25 -3.65
CA LEU A 89 -3.31 -2.76 -3.26
C LEU A 89 -3.65 -2.44 -1.81
N SER A 90 -2.66 -2.47 -0.91
CA SER A 90 -2.82 -2.13 0.50
C SER A 90 -3.33 -0.70 0.72
N GLY A 91 -3.01 0.23 -0.19
CA GLY A 91 -3.52 1.61 -0.14
C GLY A 91 -4.82 1.84 -0.92
N LEU A 92 -5.08 1.04 -1.96
CA LEU A 92 -6.27 1.17 -2.80
C LEU A 92 -7.52 0.60 -2.14
N ILE A 93 -7.41 -0.50 -1.38
CA ILE A 93 -8.58 -1.18 -0.83
C ILE A 93 -8.36 -1.59 0.63
N PRO A 94 -8.38 -0.64 1.59
CA PRO A 94 -8.13 -0.93 3.00
C PRO A 94 -9.17 -1.90 3.62
N GLU A 95 -10.35 -2.00 2.99
CA GLU A 95 -11.47 -2.84 3.43
C GLU A 95 -11.54 -4.22 2.75
N TRP A 96 -10.68 -4.54 1.77
CA TRP A 96 -10.76 -5.83 1.06
C TRP A 96 -10.33 -7.01 1.93
N ARG A 97 -10.95 -8.17 1.65
CA ARG A 97 -11.01 -9.44 2.41
C ARG A 97 -9.67 -10.21 2.58
N GLU A 98 -8.52 -9.56 2.71
CA GLU A 98 -7.30 -10.21 3.22
C GLU A 98 -6.96 -9.71 4.65
N PRO A 99 -6.30 -10.55 5.47
CA PRO A 99 -6.10 -10.30 6.91
C PRO A 99 -5.37 -8.97 7.18
N SER A 100 -5.47 -8.50 8.43
CA SER A 100 -4.86 -7.28 9.01
C SER A 100 -3.39 -6.97 8.65
N LEU A 101 -2.69 -7.92 8.03
CA LEU A 101 -1.33 -7.82 7.49
C LEU A 101 -1.16 -6.73 6.40
N PHE A 102 -2.19 -6.34 5.65
CA PHE A 102 -2.07 -5.28 4.61
C PHE A 102 -2.50 -3.90 5.09
N ARG A 103 -2.98 -3.78 6.33
CA ARG A 103 -3.39 -2.49 6.91
C ARG A 103 -2.25 -1.75 7.60
N SER A 104 -1.03 -2.27 7.55
CA SER A 104 0.14 -1.63 8.16
C SER A 104 1.42 -1.94 7.40
N TRP A 105 2.40 -1.06 7.53
CA TRP A 105 3.74 -1.34 7.02
C TRP A 105 4.32 -2.62 7.63
N ASN A 106 4.22 -2.79 8.95
CA ASN A 106 4.80 -3.94 9.66
C ASN A 106 4.24 -5.28 9.18
N GLY A 107 2.94 -5.34 8.87
CA GLY A 107 2.32 -6.55 8.33
C GLY A 107 2.82 -6.87 6.91
N LEU A 108 2.95 -5.85 6.05
CA LEU A 108 3.50 -5.99 4.71
C LEU A 108 4.97 -6.42 4.77
N GLU A 109 5.76 -5.77 5.63
CA GLU A 109 7.16 -6.10 5.86
C GLU A 109 7.31 -7.55 6.34
N SER A 110 6.55 -7.97 7.36
CA SER A 110 6.57 -9.35 7.86
C SER A 110 6.24 -10.37 6.76
N LYS A 111 5.35 -10.04 5.82
CA LYS A 111 5.01 -10.93 4.70
C LYS A 111 6.17 -11.12 3.73
N PHE A 112 7.00 -10.10 3.50
CA PHE A 112 7.98 -10.08 2.39
C PHE A 112 9.45 -10.05 2.83
N ARG A 113 9.76 -9.67 4.06
CA ARG A 113 11.13 -9.63 4.58
C ARG A 113 11.75 -11.03 4.49
N GLY A 114 12.95 -11.11 3.91
CA GLY A 114 13.66 -12.37 3.68
C GLY A 114 13.07 -13.26 2.57
N LYS A 115 12.00 -12.84 1.88
CA LYS A 115 11.36 -13.61 0.79
C LYS A 115 11.59 -13.03 -0.60
N ILE A 116 12.17 -11.83 -0.69
CA ILE A 116 12.63 -11.23 -1.94
C ILE A 116 14.11 -11.60 -2.10
N SER A 117 14.47 -12.20 -3.22
CA SER A 117 15.86 -12.60 -3.48
C SER A 117 16.80 -11.38 -3.51
N LYS A 118 18.09 -11.59 -3.22
CA LYS A 118 19.10 -10.51 -3.22
C LYS A 118 19.15 -9.77 -4.57
N ASP A 119 19.11 -10.51 -5.68
CA ASP A 119 19.10 -9.95 -7.04
C ASP A 119 17.83 -9.13 -7.31
N SER A 120 16.67 -9.64 -6.88
CA SER A 120 15.41 -8.90 -6.98
C SER A 120 15.42 -7.64 -6.13
N CYS A 121 16.01 -7.68 -4.93
CA CYS A 121 16.18 -6.53 -4.06
C CYS A 121 17.05 -5.45 -4.69
N ALA A 122 18.16 -5.80 -5.35
CA ALA A 122 18.99 -4.85 -6.08
C ALA A 122 18.21 -4.13 -7.20
N LYS A 123 17.43 -4.89 -7.99
CA LYS A 123 16.58 -4.33 -9.05
C LYS A 123 15.44 -3.48 -8.49
N LEU A 124 14.85 -3.91 -7.39
CA LEU A 124 13.79 -3.22 -6.67
C LEU A 124 14.27 -1.86 -6.14
N LEU A 125 15.40 -1.84 -5.42
CA LEU A 125 16.01 -0.61 -4.89
C LEU A 125 16.44 0.36 -5.99
N LYS A 126 16.98 -0.15 -7.11
CA LYS A 126 17.33 0.69 -8.26
C LYS A 126 16.11 1.38 -8.86
N LYS A 127 14.97 0.69 -8.92
CA LYS A 127 13.75 1.21 -9.58
C LYS A 127 12.85 2.01 -8.64
N PHE A 128 12.87 1.68 -7.35
CA PHE A 128 12.06 2.29 -6.29
C PHE A 128 12.97 2.59 -5.08
N PRO A 129 13.80 3.65 -5.14
CA PRO A 129 14.81 3.93 -4.13
C PRO A 129 14.23 4.24 -2.74
N GLY A 130 12.97 4.70 -2.67
CA GLY A 130 12.27 4.94 -1.40
C GLY A 130 12.20 3.71 -0.48
N ILE A 131 12.32 2.50 -1.02
CA ILE A 131 12.34 1.23 -0.27
C ILE A 131 13.53 1.15 0.69
N ALA A 132 14.65 1.84 0.41
CA ALA A 132 15.82 1.83 1.27
C ALA A 132 15.52 2.30 2.71
N LYS A 133 14.51 3.16 2.90
CA LYS A 133 14.07 3.64 4.22
C LYS A 133 13.44 2.54 5.08
N TYR A 134 13.04 1.43 4.47
CA TYR A 134 12.07 0.48 5.01
C TYR A 134 12.64 -0.91 5.31
N LYS A 135 13.97 -1.10 5.24
CA LYS A 135 14.69 -2.34 5.63
C LYS A 135 14.14 -3.67 5.07
N LEU A 136 13.33 -3.63 4.01
CA LEU A 136 12.74 -4.81 3.37
C LEU A 136 13.79 -5.74 2.75
N CYS A 137 14.85 -5.12 2.22
CA CYS A 137 15.94 -5.76 1.48
C CYS A 137 17.22 -5.89 2.32
N SER A 138 17.10 -6.11 3.63
CA SER A 138 18.24 -6.48 4.47
C SER A 138 18.62 -7.94 4.22
N ALA A 139 19.91 -8.14 3.93
CA ALA A 139 20.54 -9.44 3.68
C ALA A 139 20.51 -10.38 4.90
#